data_AF-A0A0A8VY79-F1
#
_entry.id   AF-A0A0A8VY79-F1
#
_cell.length_a   1.000
_cell.length_b   1.000
_cell.length_c   1.000
_cell.angle_alpha   90.00
_cell.angle_beta   90.00
_cell.angle_gamma   90.00
#
_symmetry.space_group_name_H-M   'P 1'
#
loop_
_entity.id
_entity.type
_entity.pdbx_description
1 polymer ?
#
loop_
_entity_poly.entity_id
_entity_poly.type
_entity_poly.pdbx_seq_one_letter_code
_entity_poly.pdbx_strand_id
1 'polypeptide(L)' 'MGNNNETLVEPLLKNGNVYKLKCEKCKSVSVQITDNDSPDCTCLECGGVCSALKLK' A
#
# COMPACT_ATOMS: atom_id res chain seq x y z
N MET A 1 30.62 -12.48 -4.01
CA MET A 1 29.94 -11.61 -4.99
C MET A 1 28.65 -12.32 -5.42
N GLY A 2 27.49 -11.71 -5.15
CA GLY A 2 26.13 -12.14 -5.53
C GLY A 2 25.43 -13.05 -4.50
N ASN A 3 24.22 -12.82 -4.02
CA ASN A 3 23.19 -11.80 -4.28
C ASN A 3 22.29 -11.72 -3.02
N ASN A 4 22.59 -10.84 -2.07
CA ASN A 4 21.69 -10.57 -0.93
C ASN A 4 20.57 -9.61 -1.36
N ASN A 5 19.84 -9.98 -2.41
CA ASN A 5 18.52 -9.41 -2.69
C ASN A 5 17.48 -10.12 -1.81
N GLU A 6 17.72 -10.19 -0.50
CA GLU A 6 16.64 -10.37 0.46
C GLU A 6 15.91 -9.02 0.50
N THR A 7 15.15 -8.83 -0.58
CA THR A 7 14.53 -7.59 -0.97
C THR A 7 13.65 -7.16 0.20
N LEU A 8 13.80 -5.92 0.69
CA LEU A 8 12.98 -5.34 1.78
C LEU A 8 11.46 -5.55 1.61
N VAL A 9 11.04 -5.87 0.39
CA VAL A 9 9.70 -6.26 -0.04
C VAL A 9 9.21 -7.59 0.56
N GLU A 10 10.06 -8.61 0.74
CA GLU A 10 9.62 -9.93 1.23
C GLU A 10 9.05 -9.89 2.67
N PRO A 11 9.71 -9.23 3.64
CA PRO A 11 9.13 -9.00 4.96
C PRO A 11 7.79 -8.26 4.91
N LEU A 12 7.70 -7.20 4.09
CA LEU A 12 6.48 -6.40 3.91
C LEU A 12 5.32 -7.22 3.32
N LEU A 13 5.58 -8.10 2.36
CA LEU A 13 4.56 -9.00 1.82
C LEU A 13 4.09 -10.04 2.85
N LYS A 14 5.00 -10.51 3.71
CA LYS A 14 4.69 -11.55 4.72
C LYS A 14 3.98 -10.99 5.95
N ASN A 15 4.40 -9.85 6.47
CA ASN A 15 3.93 -9.32 7.76
C ASN A 15 3.29 -7.94 7.67
N GLY A 16 3.44 -7.23 6.55
CA GLY A 16 2.85 -5.91 6.38
C GLY A 16 1.32 -5.96 6.33
N ASN A 17 0.71 -4.87 6.80
CA ASN A 17 -0.71 -4.61 6.68
C ASN A 17 -1.03 -4.29 5.21
N VAL A 18 -2.08 -4.92 4.70
CA VAL A 18 -2.48 -4.76 3.28
C VAL A 18 -3.77 -3.96 3.23
N TYR A 19 -3.74 -2.83 2.53
CA TYR A 19 -4.90 -1.96 2.36
C TYR A 19 -5.27 -1.84 0.90
N LYS A 20 -6.58 -1.97 0.63
CA LYS A 20 -7.16 -1.56 -0.64
C LYS A 20 -7.58 -0.10 -0.54
N LEU A 21 -7.06 0.73 -1.43
CA LEU A 21 -7.38 2.14 -1.52
C LEU A 21 -8.32 2.39 -2.69
N LYS A 22 -9.34 3.22 -2.49
CA LYS A 22 -10.22 3.70 -3.56
C LYS A 22 -10.34 5.22 -3.46
N CYS A 23 -9.91 5.93 -4.50
CA CYS A 23 -10.02 7.38 -4.52
C CYS A 23 -11.47 7.83 -4.66
N GLU A 24 -11.88 8.79 -3.85
CA GLU A 24 -13.22 9.36 -3.93
C GLU A 24 -13.39 10.29 -5.13
N LYS A 25 -12.30 10.92 -5.59
CA LYS A 25 -12.30 11.87 -6.71
C LYS A 25 -12.24 11.16 -8.06
N CYS A 26 -11.15 10.44 -8.36
CA CYS A 26 -10.95 9.81 -9.68
C CYS A 26 -11.42 8.36 -9.76
N LYS A 27 -11.88 7.77 -8.65
CA LYS A 27 -12.32 6.37 -8.55
C LYS A 27 -11.24 5.32 -8.85
N SER A 28 -9.98 5.72 -9.00
CA SER A 28 -8.83 4.80 -9.12
C SER A 28 -8.74 3.89 -7.88
N VAL A 29 -8.31 2.65 -8.12
CA VAL A 29 -8.11 1.64 -7.09
C VAL A 29 -6.63 1.26 -7.06
N SER A 30 -6.05 1.22 -5.86
CA SER A 30 -4.67 0.77 -5.65
C SER A 30 -4.57 -0.11 -4.41
N VAL A 31 -3.42 -0.79 -4.28
CA VAL A 31 -3.07 -1.59 -3.10
C VAL A 31 -1.83 -0.99 -2.47
N GLN A 32 -1.89 -0.80 -1.16
CA GLN A 32 -0.75 -0.37 -0.36
C GLN A 32 -0.41 -1.46 0.65
N ILE A 33 0.88 -1.72 0.79
CA ILE A 33 1.44 -2.64 1.77
C ILE A 33 2.36 -1.81 2.67
N THR A 34 2.13 -1.85 3.97
CA THR A 34 2.87 -1.04 4.94
C THR A 34 2.96 -1.75 6.28
N ASP A 35 4.06 -1.56 7.00
CA ASP A 35 4.19 -1.98 8.41
C ASP A 35 3.44 -1.06 9.37
N ASN A 36 2.95 0.10 8.90
CA ASN A 36 2.15 1.02 9.72
C ASN A 36 0.73 0.46 9.93
N ASP A 37 0.10 0.83 11.04
CA ASP A 37 -1.27 0.41 11.37
C ASP A 37 -2.34 1.09 10.47
N SER A 38 -1.95 2.14 9.73
CA SER A 38 -2.80 2.85 8.78
C SER A 38 -2.08 3.12 7.46
N PRO A 39 -2.78 3.08 6.32
CA PRO A 39 -2.23 3.42 5.02
C PRO A 39 -2.14 4.95 4.82
N ASP A 40 -1.47 5.35 3.75
CA ASP A 40 -1.56 6.72 3.26
C ASP A 40 -2.81 6.86 2.40
N CYS A 41 -3.65 7.84 2.74
CA CYS A 41 -4.93 8.04 2.05
C CYS A 41 -4.83 9.04 0.90
N THR A 42 -3.62 9.43 0.46
CA THR A 42 -3.45 10.32 -0.70
C THR A 42 -3.48 9.53 -1.99
N CYS A 43 -4.32 9.94 -2.93
CA CYS A 43 -4.38 9.34 -4.25
C CYS A 43 -3.19 9.77 -5.11
N LEU A 44 -2.32 8.82 -5.44
CA LEU A 44 -1.12 9.07 -6.26
C LEU A 44 -1.45 9.55 -7.68
N GLU A 45 -2.64 9.23 -8.19
CA GLU A 45 -3.04 9.59 -9.55
C GLU A 45 -3.55 11.03 -9.69
N CYS A 46 -4.26 11.54 -8.68
CA CYS A 46 -4.97 12.81 -8.79
C CYS A 46 -4.82 13.77 -7.60
N GLY A 47 -4.03 13.38 -6.59
CA GLY A 47 -3.85 14.12 -5.34
C GLY A 47 -5.10 14.19 -4.44
N GLY A 48 -6.17 13.46 -4.77
CA GLY A 48 -7.39 13.40 -3.97
C GLY A 48 -7.25 12.50 -2.74
N VAL A 49 -8.35 12.31 -2.00
CA VAL A 49 -8.41 11.42 -0.84
C VAL A 49 -8.91 10.02 -1.25
N CYS A 50 -8.32 8.99 -0.66
CA CYS A 50 -8.69 7.59 -0.78
C CYS A 50 -9.36 7.09 0.49
N SER A 51 -10.44 6.32 0.31
CA SER A 51 -10.97 5.46 1.36
C SER A 51 -10.13 4.19 1.44
N ALA A 52 -9.80 3.74 2.65
CA ALA A 52 -9.01 2.54 2.88
C ALA A 52 -9.85 1.40 3.46
N LEU A 53 -9.60 0.19 2.97
CA LEU A 53 -10.12 -1.06 3.54
C LEU A 53 -8.95 -1.97 3.88
N LYS A 54 -8.80 -2.32 5.16
CA LYS A 54 -7.79 -3.30 5.61
C LYS A 54 -8.20 -4.70 5.14
N LEU A 55 -7.28 -5.39 4.48
CA LEU A 55 -7.45 -6.76 3.99
C LEU A 55 -6.68 -7.78 4.84
N LYS A 56 -5.56 -7.35 5.42
CA LYS A 56 -4.69 -8.14 6.29
C LYS A 56 -4.09 -7.22 7.33
#